data_AF-A0A947IG21-F1
#
_entry.id   AF-A0A947IG21-F1
#
_cell.length_a   1.000
_cell.length_b   1.000
_cell.length_c   1.000
_cell.angle_alpha   90.00
_cell.angle_beta   90.00
_cell.angle_gamma   90.00
#
_symmetry.space_group_name_H-M   'P 1'
#
loop_
_entity.id
_entity.type
_entity.pdbx_description
1 polymer ?
#
loop_
_entity_poly.entity_id
_entity_poly.type
_entity_poly.pdbx_seq_one_letter_code
_entity_poly.pdbx_strand_id
1 'polypeptide(L)'
;MVKIKQKAQQGFGLVELMISITLGLVLSTAVIQVFVASNSSSTLQQSLAQVQENARFAMRMLGEEIRMSGYMGCTSIGTVAVNSIAIPTADVNFGPATVFVGQDDLGAGNALGAIVGSDAIQVKRASVNFIRLDGSTTAETDFLNINSNTLGFVQNDFVLVSDCLNADIFRVTNTPAQSGATTLYHASGTKNSSGTLGKRYGPDSEIFGFETKSYFIRDTGRDTPGGNPINALYVQQTVAGSGGVASAATELVEG
;
A
#
# COMPACT_ATOMS: atom_id res chain seq x y z
N MET A 1 24.43 -80.33 -33.45
CA MET A 1 25.43 -79.79 -32.49
C MET A 1 26.03 -78.53 -33.12
N VAL A 2 25.52 -77.36 -32.73
CA VAL A 2 25.90 -76.06 -33.33
C VAL A 2 27.15 -75.53 -32.62
N LYS A 3 28.28 -75.46 -33.31
CA LYS A 3 29.53 -74.88 -32.78
C LYS A 3 29.44 -73.36 -32.79
N ILE A 4 29.31 -72.74 -31.62
CA ILE A 4 29.44 -71.30 -31.44
C ILE A 4 30.93 -70.94 -31.59
N LYS A 5 31.30 -70.25 -32.67
CA LYS A 5 32.64 -69.68 -32.83
C LYS A 5 32.77 -68.49 -31.86
N GLN A 6 33.53 -68.63 -30.78
CA GLN A 6 33.98 -67.48 -30.01
C GLN A 6 35.00 -66.69 -30.84
N LYS A 7 34.64 -65.47 -31.25
CA LYS A 7 35.60 -64.50 -31.80
C LYS A 7 36.52 -64.05 -30.66
N ALA A 8 37.83 -64.17 -30.86
CA ALA A 8 38.82 -63.57 -29.96
C ALA A 8 38.68 -62.04 -29.99
N GLN A 9 38.56 -61.44 -28.80
CA GLN A 9 38.50 -59.99 -28.64
C GLN A 9 39.88 -59.41 -28.98
N GLN A 10 39.98 -58.71 -30.12
CA GLN A 10 41.18 -57.90 -30.40
C GLN A 10 41.17 -56.72 -29.42
N GLY A 11 42.19 -56.64 -28.56
CA GLY A 11 42.32 -55.55 -27.60
C GLY A 11 42.45 -54.20 -28.31
N PHE A 12 41.91 -53.15 -27.70
CA PHE A 12 41.99 -51.79 -28.22
C PHE A 12 43.44 -51.29 -28.24
N GLY A 13 43.79 -50.55 -29.29
CA GLY A 13 45.08 -49.84 -29.34
C GLY A 13 45.10 -48.68 -28.34
N LEU A 14 46.25 -48.37 -27.76
CA LEU A 14 46.42 -47.24 -26.84
C LEU A 14 45.95 -45.91 -27.48
N VAL A 15 46.18 -45.75 -28.79
CA VAL A 15 45.68 -44.61 -29.60
C VAL A 15 44.15 -44.57 -29.66
N GLU A 16 43.49 -45.71 -29.77
CA GLU A 16 42.03 -45.83 -29.87
C GLU A 16 41.34 -45.45 -28.54
N LEU A 17 41.97 -45.80 -27.42
CA LEU A 17 41.57 -45.36 -26.07
C LEU A 17 41.74 -43.85 -25.92
N MET A 18 42.88 -43.29 -26.37
CA MET A 18 43.13 -41.84 -26.31
C MET A 18 42.09 -41.06 -27.11
N ILE A 19 41.78 -41.50 -28.35
CA ILE A 19 40.75 -40.87 -29.18
C ILE A 19 39.38 -40.94 -28.50
N SER A 20 39.00 -42.10 -27.97
CA SER A 20 37.70 -42.28 -27.30
C SER A 20 37.53 -41.36 -26.09
N ILE A 21 38.57 -41.24 -25.25
CA ILE A 21 38.56 -40.36 -24.07
C ILE A 21 38.50 -38.89 -24.50
N THR A 22 39.30 -38.48 -25.50
CA THR A 22 39.28 -37.09 -25.98
C THR A 22 37.92 -36.68 -26.54
N LEU A 23 37.29 -37.53 -27.35
CA LEU A 23 35.94 -37.28 -27.86
C LEU A 23 34.89 -37.26 -26.73
N GLY A 24 35.01 -38.16 -25.75
CA GLY A 24 34.13 -38.18 -24.57
C GLY A 24 34.23 -36.89 -23.74
N LEU A 25 35.43 -36.35 -23.55
CA LEU A 25 35.67 -35.07 -22.87
C LEU A 25 35.09 -33.88 -23.63
N VAL A 26 35.31 -33.82 -24.95
CA VAL A 26 34.78 -32.74 -25.80
C VAL A 26 33.26 -32.73 -25.76
N LEU A 27 32.61 -33.88 -25.92
CA LEU A 27 31.16 -34.00 -25.87
C LEU A 27 30.60 -33.65 -24.49
N SER A 28 31.23 -34.15 -23.41
CA SER A 28 30.81 -33.82 -22.04
C SER A 28 30.88 -32.31 -21.78
N THR A 29 31.95 -31.64 -22.23
CA THR A 29 32.12 -30.19 -22.07
C THR A 29 31.02 -29.42 -22.80
N ALA A 30 30.70 -29.81 -24.04
CA ALA A 30 29.62 -29.19 -24.79
C ALA A 30 28.26 -29.34 -24.09
N VAL A 31 27.93 -30.53 -23.58
CA VAL A 31 26.69 -30.78 -22.85
C VAL A 31 26.63 -29.95 -21.55
N ILE A 32 27.73 -29.87 -20.79
CA ILE A 32 27.80 -29.05 -19.58
C ILE A 32 27.54 -27.58 -19.90
N GLN A 33 28.13 -27.05 -20.96
CA GLN A 33 27.90 -25.65 -21.37
C GLN A 33 26.43 -25.38 -21.71
N VAL A 34 25.80 -26.28 -22.47
CA VAL A 34 24.36 -26.17 -22.78
C VAL A 34 23.51 -26.24 -21.52
N PHE A 35 23.84 -27.14 -20.59
CA PHE A 35 23.12 -27.27 -19.32
C PHE A 35 23.25 -26.00 -18.46
N VAL A 36 24.46 -25.45 -18.32
CA VAL A 36 24.70 -24.21 -17.58
C VAL A 36 23.96 -23.03 -18.21
N ALA A 37 24.01 -22.91 -19.55
CA ALA A 37 23.28 -21.87 -20.27
C ALA A 37 21.75 -22.01 -20.09
N SER A 38 21.22 -23.24 -20.14
CA SER A 38 19.81 -23.53 -19.90
C SER A 38 19.38 -23.17 -18.47
N ASN A 39 20.19 -23.52 -17.46
CA ASN A 39 19.90 -23.20 -16.07
C ASN A 39 19.93 -21.68 -15.80
N SER A 40 20.90 -20.98 -16.38
CA SER A 40 20.99 -19.51 -16.31
C SER A 40 19.78 -18.85 -16.98
N SER A 41 19.38 -19.32 -18.17
CA SER A 41 18.18 -18.84 -18.86
C SER A 41 16.90 -19.09 -18.05
N SER A 42 16.77 -20.28 -17.44
CA SER A 42 15.63 -20.62 -16.58
C SER A 42 15.54 -19.68 -15.36
N THR A 43 16.67 -19.43 -14.70
CA THR A 43 16.72 -18.49 -13.56
C THR A 43 16.32 -17.07 -13.98
N LEU A 44 16.83 -16.59 -15.11
CA LEU A 44 16.47 -15.28 -15.64
C LEU A 44 14.97 -15.20 -15.96
N GLN A 45 14.39 -16.23 -16.57
CA GLN A 45 12.95 -16.29 -16.86
C GLN A 45 12.11 -16.27 -15.58
N GLN A 46 12.55 -16.94 -14.52
CA GLN A 46 11.88 -16.91 -13.22
C GLN A 46 11.93 -15.51 -12.59
N SER A 47 13.10 -14.84 -12.59
CA SER A 47 13.23 -13.46 -12.09
C SER A 47 12.34 -12.49 -12.87
N LEU A 48 12.29 -12.60 -14.20
CA LEU A 48 11.40 -11.78 -15.03
C LEU A 48 9.92 -12.05 -14.75
N ALA A 49 9.54 -13.31 -14.53
CA ALA A 49 8.17 -13.67 -14.17
C ALA A 49 7.76 -13.07 -12.82
N GLN A 50 8.67 -13.09 -11.83
CA GLN A 50 8.45 -12.49 -10.52
C GLN A 50 8.27 -10.97 -10.61
N VAL A 51 9.14 -10.27 -11.34
CA VAL A 51 9.01 -8.81 -11.56
C VAL A 51 7.67 -8.47 -12.24
N GLN A 52 7.25 -9.25 -13.24
CA GLN A 52 5.97 -9.02 -13.89
C GLN A 52 4.76 -9.26 -12.98
N GLU A 53 4.83 -10.27 -12.11
CA GLU A 53 3.77 -10.54 -11.15
C GLU A 53 3.68 -9.46 -10.09
N ASN A 54 4.83 -9.04 -9.55
CA ASN A 54 4.97 -7.92 -8.64
C ASN A 54 4.40 -6.62 -9.24
N ALA A 55 4.74 -6.31 -10.49
CA ALA A 55 4.19 -5.16 -11.20
C ALA A 55 2.66 -5.26 -11.38
N ARG A 56 2.13 -6.44 -11.75
CA ARG A 56 0.67 -6.66 -11.86
C ARG A 56 -0.04 -6.46 -10.52
N PHE A 57 0.55 -6.96 -9.43
CA PHE A 57 0.00 -6.78 -8.10
C PHE A 57 0.01 -5.31 -7.68
N ALA A 58 1.13 -4.60 -7.85
CA ALA A 58 1.27 -3.18 -7.54
C ALA A 58 0.23 -2.33 -8.30
N MET A 59 0.11 -2.55 -9.61
CA MET A 59 -0.85 -1.81 -10.45
C MET A 59 -2.30 -2.09 -10.08
N ARG A 60 -2.64 -3.33 -9.70
CA ARG A 60 -3.99 -3.67 -9.23
C ARG A 60 -4.30 -2.94 -7.93
N MET A 61 -3.39 -2.97 -6.97
CA MET A 61 -3.59 -2.33 -5.66
C MET A 61 -3.68 -0.80 -5.80
N LEU A 62 -2.76 -0.17 -6.51
CA LEU A 62 -2.80 1.27 -6.79
C LEU A 62 -4.08 1.66 -7.54
N GLY A 63 -4.49 0.87 -8.55
CA GLY A 63 -5.71 1.11 -9.30
C GLY A 63 -6.98 1.06 -8.44
N GLU A 64 -7.06 0.13 -7.47
CA GLU A 64 -8.17 0.04 -6.53
C GLU A 64 -8.23 1.26 -5.60
N GLU A 65 -7.09 1.72 -5.10
CA GLU A 65 -6.99 2.86 -4.18
C GLU A 65 -7.30 4.18 -4.89
N ILE A 66 -6.78 4.36 -6.11
CA ILE A 66 -7.05 5.54 -6.94
C ILE A 66 -8.54 5.63 -7.29
N ARG A 67 -9.21 4.51 -7.58
CA ARG A 67 -10.67 4.49 -7.83
C ARG A 67 -11.49 4.94 -6.63
N MET A 68 -10.97 4.73 -5.42
CA MET A 68 -11.61 5.15 -4.17
C MET A 68 -11.15 6.54 -3.71
N SER A 69 -10.34 7.26 -4.50
CA SER A 69 -9.94 8.62 -4.18
C SER A 69 -11.16 9.54 -4.06
N GLY A 70 -11.19 10.33 -2.98
CA GLY A 70 -12.29 11.24 -2.71
C GLY A 70 -13.61 10.57 -2.31
N TYR A 71 -13.62 9.25 -2.09
CA TYR A 71 -14.78 8.55 -1.55
C TYR A 71 -15.17 9.16 -0.18
N MET A 72 -16.46 9.40 0.03
CA MET A 72 -16.97 9.98 1.28
C MET A 72 -18.41 9.55 1.62
N GLY A 73 -18.79 8.34 1.21
CA GLY A 73 -20.14 7.81 1.40
C GLY A 73 -21.09 8.22 0.27
N CYS A 74 -22.28 8.68 0.64
CA CYS A 74 -23.39 8.95 -0.31
C CYS A 74 -23.10 10.05 -1.35
N THR A 75 -22.29 11.05 -0.99
CA THR A 75 -21.99 12.19 -1.87
C THR A 75 -20.62 12.07 -2.56
N SER A 76 -20.37 12.94 -3.53
CA SER A 76 -19.12 13.01 -4.29
C SER A 76 -18.39 14.33 -4.06
N ILE A 77 -17.05 14.27 -4.02
CA ILE A 77 -16.15 15.41 -3.84
C ILE A 77 -16.33 16.52 -4.89
N GLY A 78 -16.85 16.18 -6.08
CA GLY A 78 -17.14 17.16 -7.13
C GLY A 78 -18.45 17.92 -6.94
N THR A 79 -19.34 17.45 -6.07
CA THR A 79 -20.71 17.98 -5.93
C THR A 79 -20.89 18.81 -4.66
N VAL A 80 -20.23 18.41 -3.57
CA VAL A 80 -20.37 19.02 -2.24
C VAL A 80 -19.01 19.53 -1.76
N ALA A 81 -18.98 20.78 -1.29
CA ALA A 81 -17.80 21.31 -0.62
C ALA A 81 -17.69 20.73 0.79
N VAL A 82 -16.53 20.17 1.11
CA VAL A 82 -16.26 19.58 2.43
C VAL A 82 -15.84 20.70 3.37
N ASN A 83 -16.57 20.86 4.47
CA ASN A 83 -16.19 21.79 5.53
C ASN A 83 -15.18 21.12 6.48
N SER A 84 -13.92 21.56 6.43
CA SER A 84 -12.88 20.99 7.28
C SER A 84 -12.53 21.94 8.42
N ILE A 85 -12.84 21.53 9.65
CA ILE A 85 -12.49 22.28 10.86
C ILE A 85 -11.24 21.71 11.53
N ALA A 86 -10.77 20.52 11.14
CA ALA A 86 -9.63 19.86 11.75
C ALA A 86 -8.28 20.58 11.49
N ILE A 87 -7.40 20.51 12.50
CA ILE A 87 -6.05 21.08 12.47
C ILE A 87 -5.01 19.96 12.66
N PRO A 88 -3.92 19.93 11.85
CA PRO A 88 -3.57 20.91 10.81
C PRO A 88 -4.39 20.72 9.52
N THR A 89 -4.74 21.83 8.88
CA THR A 89 -5.60 21.83 7.67
C THR A 89 -4.96 21.13 6.46
N ALA A 90 -3.63 21.07 6.40
CA ALA A 90 -2.90 20.40 5.32
C ALA A 90 -3.20 18.88 5.26
N ASP A 91 -3.32 18.24 6.41
CA ASP A 91 -3.56 16.79 6.52
C ASP A 91 -4.97 16.44 6.03
N VAL A 92 -5.93 17.31 6.32
CA VAL A 92 -7.36 17.11 6.04
C VAL A 92 -7.89 17.93 4.85
N ASN A 93 -7.00 18.55 4.05
CA ASN A 93 -7.42 19.28 2.87
C ASN A 93 -8.01 18.30 1.84
N PHE A 94 -9.33 18.33 1.68
CA PHE A 94 -10.12 17.34 0.97
C PHE A 94 -11.04 18.03 -0.04
N GLY A 95 -10.54 18.19 -1.26
CA GLY A 95 -11.23 18.79 -2.41
C GLY A 95 -10.81 18.08 -3.71
N PRO A 96 -11.50 18.33 -4.84
CA PRO A 96 -11.23 17.60 -6.10
C PRO A 96 -9.77 17.64 -6.56
N ALA A 97 -9.03 18.69 -6.22
CA ALA A 97 -7.61 18.85 -6.57
C ALA A 97 -6.63 18.25 -5.55
N THR A 98 -7.11 17.78 -4.39
CA THR A 98 -6.26 17.35 -3.27
C THR A 98 -6.50 15.90 -2.82
N VAL A 99 -7.57 15.26 -3.31
CA VAL A 99 -7.88 13.85 -3.02
C VAL A 99 -6.93 12.86 -3.69
N PHE A 100 -6.29 13.28 -4.77
CA PHE A 100 -5.28 12.51 -5.48
C PHE A 100 -4.19 13.48 -5.93
N VAL A 101 -3.00 13.37 -5.33
CA VAL A 101 -1.87 14.25 -5.65
C VAL A 101 -0.62 13.42 -5.86
N GLY A 102 0.16 13.80 -6.87
CA GLY A 102 1.51 13.31 -7.08
C GLY A 102 2.54 14.33 -6.59
N GLN A 103 3.67 13.83 -6.09
CA GLN A 103 4.88 14.60 -5.87
C GLN A 103 5.97 14.00 -6.74
N ASP A 104 6.52 14.84 -7.61
CA ASP A 104 7.62 14.53 -8.52
C ASP A 104 8.94 14.95 -7.87
N ASP A 105 10.02 14.20 -8.14
CA ASP A 105 11.39 14.54 -7.74
C ASP A 105 11.56 14.85 -6.24
N LEU A 106 11.26 13.86 -5.38
CA LEU A 106 11.36 14.04 -3.93
C LEU A 106 12.79 14.38 -3.50
N GLY A 107 12.93 15.49 -2.77
CA GLY A 107 14.20 15.93 -2.22
C GLY A 107 14.72 15.08 -1.06
N ALA A 108 15.97 15.35 -0.68
CA ALA A 108 16.59 14.80 0.52
C ALA A 108 15.84 15.22 1.79
N GLY A 109 15.70 14.29 2.75
CA GLY A 109 15.02 14.56 4.02
C GLY A 109 13.48 14.66 3.92
N ASN A 110 12.88 14.15 2.84
CA ASN A 110 11.43 14.08 2.71
C ASN A 110 10.79 13.28 3.87
N ALA A 111 9.57 13.65 4.26
CA ALA A 111 8.89 13.09 5.44
C ALA A 111 8.53 11.60 5.30
N LEU A 112 8.49 11.08 4.07
CA LEU A 112 8.19 9.67 3.77
C LEU A 112 9.41 8.76 3.94
N GLY A 113 10.62 9.33 4.01
CA GLY A 113 11.87 8.57 3.91
C GLY A 113 12.02 7.87 2.55
N ALA A 114 11.40 8.42 1.51
CA ALA A 114 11.48 7.94 0.14
C ALA A 114 12.85 8.22 -0.47
N ILE A 115 13.19 7.48 -1.53
CA ILE A 115 14.43 7.68 -2.28
C ILE A 115 14.45 9.08 -2.92
N VAL A 116 15.60 9.75 -2.85
CA VAL A 116 15.76 11.07 -3.48
C VAL A 116 15.64 10.94 -4.99
N GLY A 117 14.85 11.83 -5.61
CA GLY A 117 14.54 11.81 -7.03
C GLY A 117 13.49 10.77 -7.45
N SER A 118 12.86 10.09 -6.47
CA SER A 118 11.69 9.26 -6.73
C SER A 118 10.39 10.06 -6.54
N ASP A 119 9.29 9.49 -7.02
CA ASP A 119 7.98 10.09 -6.92
C ASP A 119 7.16 9.48 -5.78
N ALA A 120 6.19 10.24 -5.29
CA ALA A 120 5.16 9.75 -4.39
C ALA A 120 3.77 10.11 -4.89
N ILE A 121 2.81 9.26 -4.54
CA ILE A 121 1.39 9.50 -4.79
C ILE A 121 0.66 9.45 -3.46
N GLN A 122 -0.23 10.40 -3.22
CA GLN A 122 -1.10 10.43 -2.07
C GLN A 122 -2.56 10.37 -2.49
N VAL A 123 -3.31 9.51 -1.82
CA VAL A 123 -4.76 9.35 -1.95
C VAL A 123 -5.40 9.69 -0.61
N LYS A 124 -6.44 10.53 -0.64
CA LYS A 124 -7.30 10.80 0.51
C LYS A 124 -8.70 10.28 0.24
N ARG A 125 -9.33 9.70 1.26
CA ARG A 125 -10.69 9.16 1.19
C ARG A 125 -11.27 8.95 2.58
N ALA A 126 -12.57 8.77 2.68
CA ALA A 126 -13.20 8.15 3.83
C ALA A 126 -12.92 6.63 3.86
N SER A 127 -12.92 6.05 5.05
CA SER A 127 -12.91 4.60 5.24
C SER A 127 -14.09 3.93 4.54
N VAL A 128 -13.94 2.67 4.15
CA VAL A 128 -15.04 1.92 3.51
C VAL A 128 -16.13 1.56 4.52
N ASN A 129 -15.71 1.27 5.76
CA ASN A 129 -16.61 1.04 6.88
C ASN A 129 -17.04 2.38 7.51
N PHE A 130 -18.24 2.41 8.06
CA PHE A 130 -18.81 3.58 8.71
C PHE A 130 -19.66 3.19 9.91
N ILE A 131 -19.95 4.18 10.76
CA ILE A 131 -20.92 4.09 11.85
C ILE A 131 -21.99 5.16 11.67
N ARG A 132 -23.13 4.97 12.36
CA ARG A 132 -24.23 5.94 12.35
C ARG A 132 -24.32 6.67 13.69
N LEU A 133 -24.90 7.87 13.64
CA LEU A 133 -25.23 8.66 14.81
C LEU A 133 -26.32 7.98 15.66
N ASP A 134 -26.25 8.14 16.97
CA ASP A 134 -27.24 7.65 17.95
C ASP A 134 -28.47 8.56 18.09
N GLY A 135 -28.96 9.07 16.96
CA GLY A 135 -30.01 10.10 16.97
C GLY A 135 -29.49 11.48 17.40
N SER A 136 -30.34 12.48 17.17
CA SER A 136 -29.89 13.87 17.04
C SER A 136 -29.83 14.63 18.36
N THR A 137 -28.72 15.33 18.62
CA THR A 137 -28.67 16.43 19.60
C THR A 137 -29.52 17.60 19.10
N THR A 138 -30.29 18.24 19.98
CA THR A 138 -31.29 19.26 19.62
C THR A 138 -30.72 20.65 19.32
N ALA A 139 -29.40 20.83 19.38
CA ALA A 139 -28.67 22.07 19.12
C ALA A 139 -27.36 21.79 18.34
N GLU A 140 -26.78 22.84 17.73
CA GLU A 140 -25.38 22.80 17.28
C GLU A 140 -24.49 22.57 18.51
N THR A 141 -23.81 21.43 18.55
CA THR A 141 -22.98 21.00 19.67
C THR A 141 -21.56 20.73 19.19
N ASP A 142 -20.61 20.74 20.12
CA ASP A 142 -19.22 20.37 19.87
C ASP A 142 -18.98 18.86 20.01
N PHE A 143 -20.01 18.07 19.77
CA PHE A 143 -19.94 16.62 19.88
C PHE A 143 -20.99 15.89 19.02
N LEU A 144 -20.68 14.63 18.73
CA LEU A 144 -21.51 13.67 18.02
C LEU A 144 -21.65 12.38 18.83
N ASN A 145 -22.88 11.92 19.06
CA ASN A 145 -23.14 10.65 19.76
C ASN A 145 -23.21 9.49 18.76
N ILE A 146 -22.54 8.39 19.08
CA ILE A 146 -22.47 7.18 18.25
C ILE A 146 -22.89 5.95 19.07
N ASN A 147 -23.62 5.05 18.41
CA ASN A 147 -24.14 3.82 19.03
C ASN A 147 -23.02 2.83 19.45
N SER A 148 -21.90 2.85 18.73
CA SER A 148 -20.74 2.03 19.01
C SER A 148 -19.51 2.58 18.30
N ASN A 149 -18.35 2.46 18.95
CA ASN A 149 -17.05 2.83 18.37
C ASN A 149 -16.37 1.63 17.66
N THR A 150 -17.07 0.98 16.73
CA THR A 150 -16.53 -0.19 16.02
C THR A 150 -15.35 0.13 15.09
N LEU A 151 -15.20 1.40 14.70
CA LEU A 151 -14.05 1.89 13.93
C LEU A 151 -12.81 2.15 14.80
N GLY A 152 -12.94 2.09 16.14
CA GLY A 152 -11.83 2.24 17.07
C GLY A 152 -11.28 3.67 17.16
N PHE A 153 -12.14 4.69 17.01
CA PHE A 153 -11.72 6.08 17.14
C PHE A 153 -11.05 6.34 18.49
N VAL A 154 -9.91 7.00 18.43
CA VAL A 154 -9.15 7.48 19.60
C VAL A 154 -9.00 8.99 19.52
N GLN A 155 -8.51 9.58 20.61
CA GLN A 155 -8.18 11.00 20.61
C GLN A 155 -7.21 11.33 19.47
N ASN A 156 -7.41 12.48 18.83
CA ASN A 156 -6.62 13.01 17.71
C ASN A 156 -6.89 12.40 16.32
N ASP A 157 -7.77 11.41 16.20
CA ASP A 157 -8.17 10.92 14.89
C ASP A 157 -8.90 11.98 14.07
N PHE A 158 -8.70 11.92 12.75
CA PHE A 158 -9.47 12.67 11.78
C PHE A 158 -10.72 11.86 11.40
N VAL A 159 -11.87 12.49 11.54
CA VAL A 159 -13.18 11.88 11.33
C VAL A 159 -13.89 12.69 10.25
N LEU A 160 -14.48 11.98 9.30
CA LEU A 160 -15.36 12.56 8.30
C LEU A 160 -16.79 12.15 8.64
N VAL A 161 -17.68 13.13 8.76
CA VAL A 161 -19.13 12.89 8.83
C VAL A 161 -19.74 13.43 7.54
N SER A 162 -20.62 12.65 6.93
CA SER A 162 -21.32 13.07 5.73
C SER A 162 -22.74 12.57 5.68
N ASP A 163 -23.52 13.26 4.87
CA ASP A 163 -24.73 12.73 4.28
C ASP A 163 -24.69 12.94 2.76
N CYS A 164 -25.82 12.74 2.09
CA CYS A 164 -25.88 12.91 0.64
C CYS A 164 -25.74 14.37 0.16
N LEU A 165 -25.73 15.35 1.06
CA LEU A 165 -25.76 16.78 0.73
C LEU A 165 -24.61 17.60 1.35
N ASN A 166 -24.01 17.13 2.44
CA ASN A 166 -23.00 17.86 3.22
C ASN A 166 -21.94 16.89 3.72
N ALA A 167 -20.71 17.39 3.89
CA ALA A 167 -19.63 16.65 4.50
C ALA A 167 -18.77 17.57 5.36
N ASP A 168 -18.39 17.08 6.53
CA ASP A 168 -17.54 17.77 7.48
C ASP A 168 -16.39 16.89 7.95
N ILE A 169 -15.21 17.49 8.13
CA ILE A 169 -14.04 16.82 8.72
C ILE A 169 -13.67 17.53 10.01
N PHE A 170 -13.51 16.76 11.08
CA PHE A 170 -13.07 17.26 12.38
C PHE A 170 -12.07 16.30 13.03
N ARG A 171 -11.40 16.78 14.07
CA ARG A 171 -10.43 16.01 14.85
C ARG A 171 -10.97 15.71 16.24
N VAL A 172 -10.96 14.44 16.65
CA VAL A 172 -11.51 14.00 17.94
C VAL A 172 -10.71 14.60 19.10
N THR A 173 -11.40 15.29 20.00
CA THR A 173 -10.76 15.99 21.13
C THR A 173 -10.75 15.18 22.42
N ASN A 174 -11.71 14.29 22.64
CA ASN A 174 -11.78 13.40 23.79
C ASN A 174 -11.14 12.02 23.53
N THR A 175 -11.18 11.13 24.53
CA THR A 175 -10.84 9.71 24.38
C THR A 175 -12.16 8.91 24.39
N PRO A 176 -12.71 8.54 23.22
CA PRO A 176 -13.97 7.80 23.16
C PRO A 176 -13.84 6.41 23.79
N ALA A 177 -14.96 5.89 24.31
CA ALA A 177 -15.00 4.52 24.80
C ALA A 177 -14.76 3.55 23.62
N GLN A 178 -14.02 2.47 23.87
CA GLN A 178 -13.67 1.48 22.84
C GLN A 178 -14.76 0.41 22.63
N SER A 179 -15.83 0.46 23.43
CA SER A 179 -16.97 -0.45 23.33
C SER A 179 -18.24 0.25 23.81
N GLY A 180 -19.36 -0.08 23.17
CA GLY A 180 -20.67 0.51 23.46
C GLY A 180 -20.83 1.94 22.97
N ALA A 181 -21.97 2.55 23.31
CA ALA A 181 -22.29 3.92 22.93
C ALA A 181 -21.29 4.91 23.52
N THR A 182 -20.88 5.89 22.72
CA THR A 182 -19.93 6.91 23.15
C THR A 182 -20.13 8.20 22.37
N THR A 183 -19.35 9.21 22.72
CA THR A 183 -19.44 10.54 22.15
C THR A 183 -18.09 10.94 21.57
N LEU A 184 -18.10 11.46 20.35
CA LEU A 184 -16.95 12.06 19.69
C LEU A 184 -17.04 13.58 19.86
N TYR A 185 -16.13 14.16 20.65
CA TYR A 185 -16.05 15.60 20.82
C TYR A 185 -15.16 16.23 19.76
N HIS A 186 -15.51 17.44 19.33
CA HIS A 186 -14.82 18.25 18.33
C HIS A 186 -14.77 19.74 18.71
N ALA A 187 -14.65 20.03 20.01
CA ALA A 187 -14.51 21.38 20.53
C ALA A 187 -13.44 22.22 19.80
N SER A 188 -13.72 23.51 19.69
CA SER A 188 -12.77 24.50 19.17
C SER A 188 -11.50 24.57 20.03
N GLY A 189 -10.37 24.88 19.41
CA GLY A 189 -9.09 25.03 20.08
C GLY A 189 -7.92 24.64 19.19
N THR A 190 -6.95 23.92 19.74
CA THR A 190 -5.73 23.54 19.02
C THR A 190 -5.94 22.43 17.98
N LYS A 191 -7.02 21.66 18.11
CA LYS A 191 -7.34 20.52 17.23
C LYS A 191 -8.39 20.84 16.18
N ASN A 192 -9.27 21.80 16.46
CA ASN A 192 -10.33 22.25 15.55
C ASN A 192 -10.44 23.78 15.56
N SER A 193 -10.63 24.37 14.38
CA SER A 193 -10.80 25.83 14.21
C SER A 193 -12.17 26.34 14.67
N SER A 194 -13.18 25.45 14.72
CA SER A 194 -14.55 25.74 15.17
C SER A 194 -15.03 24.65 16.12
N GLY A 195 -16.03 24.98 16.94
CA GLY A 195 -16.75 24.02 17.80
C GLY A 195 -18.04 23.53 17.15
N THR A 196 -18.43 24.09 16.01
CA THR A 196 -19.63 23.70 15.25
C THR A 196 -19.23 23.16 13.89
N LEU A 197 -20.02 22.20 13.39
CA LEU A 197 -19.90 21.71 12.03
C LEU A 197 -20.64 22.67 11.07
N GLY A 198 -20.53 22.42 9.76
CA GLY A 198 -21.22 23.21 8.73
C GLY A 198 -22.74 23.10 8.83
N LYS A 199 -23.22 22.02 9.47
CA LYS A 199 -24.60 21.85 9.89
C LYS A 199 -24.75 20.79 10.97
N ARG A 200 -25.97 20.69 11.49
CA ARG A 200 -26.48 19.54 12.23
C ARG A 200 -26.62 18.28 11.36
N TYR A 201 -25.99 17.20 11.82
CA TYR A 201 -26.14 15.86 11.25
C TYR A 201 -27.24 15.05 11.98
N GLY A 202 -27.92 14.20 11.22
CA GLY A 202 -29.06 13.39 11.67
C GLY A 202 -28.69 11.90 11.78
N PRO A 203 -29.61 11.03 12.23
CA PRO A 203 -29.36 9.60 12.36
C PRO A 203 -29.00 8.90 11.03
N ASP A 204 -29.40 9.47 9.90
CA ASP A 204 -29.08 8.96 8.55
C ASP A 204 -27.66 9.31 8.08
N SER A 205 -26.94 10.14 8.84
CA SER A 205 -25.58 10.54 8.50
C SER A 205 -24.58 9.44 8.85
N GLU A 206 -23.55 9.36 8.03
CA GLU A 206 -22.52 8.33 8.09
C GLU A 206 -21.23 8.96 8.61
N ILE A 207 -20.60 8.29 9.58
CA ILE A 207 -19.33 8.69 10.16
C ILE A 207 -18.26 7.69 9.75
N PHE A 208 -17.19 8.23 9.19
CA PHE A 208 -16.07 7.50 8.62
C PHE A 208 -14.77 7.92 9.30
N GLY A 209 -13.78 7.02 9.29
CA GLY A 209 -12.39 7.43 9.46
C GLY A 209 -11.92 8.19 8.23
N PHE A 210 -11.27 9.33 8.43
CA PHE A 210 -10.61 10.00 7.33
C PHE A 210 -9.24 9.35 7.09
N GLU A 211 -9.07 8.75 5.91
CA GLU A 211 -7.88 8.02 5.53
C GLU A 211 -7.01 8.85 4.57
N THR A 212 -5.70 8.86 4.84
CA THR A 212 -4.69 9.36 3.89
C THR A 212 -3.66 8.26 3.67
N LYS A 213 -3.43 7.87 2.42
CA LYS A 213 -2.45 6.86 2.03
C LYS A 213 -1.44 7.45 1.08
N SER A 214 -0.16 7.31 1.40
CA SER A 214 0.96 7.73 0.57
C SER A 214 1.71 6.50 0.07
N TYR A 215 1.90 6.40 -1.23
CA TYR A 215 2.67 5.36 -1.92
C TYR A 215 3.95 5.97 -2.47
N PHE A 216 5.09 5.33 -2.21
CA PHE A 216 6.41 5.88 -2.55
C PHE A 216 7.45 4.77 -2.63
N ILE A 217 8.58 5.06 -3.26
CA ILE A 217 9.70 4.12 -3.35
C ILE A 217 10.68 4.37 -2.21
N ARG A 218 11.09 3.30 -1.53
CA ARG A 218 12.09 3.35 -0.46
C ARG A 218 13.05 2.18 -0.57
N ASP A 219 14.27 2.39 -0.09
CA ASP A 219 15.29 1.35 0.07
C ASP A 219 14.84 0.37 1.16
N THR A 220 14.87 -0.93 0.83
CA THR A 220 14.51 -2.02 1.76
C THR A 220 15.59 -2.28 2.81
N GLY A 221 16.78 -1.71 2.66
CA GLY A 221 17.97 -1.99 3.47
C GLY A 221 18.64 -3.32 3.11
N ARG A 222 18.20 -3.95 2.01
CA ARG A 222 18.77 -5.20 1.47
C ARG A 222 19.53 -4.90 0.18
N ASP A 223 20.60 -5.64 -0.04
CA ASP A 223 21.39 -5.55 -1.26
C ASP A 223 21.26 -6.81 -2.11
N THR A 224 21.35 -6.61 -3.42
CA THR A 224 21.57 -7.70 -4.39
C THR A 224 22.93 -8.36 -4.15
N PRO A 225 23.18 -9.57 -4.68
CA PRO A 225 24.51 -10.19 -4.62
C PRO A 225 25.63 -9.34 -5.26
N GLY A 226 25.28 -8.38 -6.12
CA GLY A 226 26.19 -7.40 -6.71
C GLY A 226 26.44 -6.15 -5.87
N GLY A 227 25.85 -6.05 -4.67
CA GLY A 227 26.00 -4.91 -3.77
C GLY A 227 25.15 -3.68 -4.12
N ASN A 228 24.18 -3.82 -5.03
CA ASN A 228 23.23 -2.75 -5.34
C ASN A 228 22.02 -2.82 -4.39
N PRO A 229 21.52 -1.68 -3.88
CA PRO A 229 20.36 -1.65 -3.01
C PRO A 229 19.09 -2.14 -3.72
N ILE A 230 18.23 -2.81 -2.97
CA ILE A 230 16.93 -3.28 -3.42
C ILE A 230 15.88 -2.26 -2.97
N ASN A 231 15.20 -1.68 -3.94
CA ASN A 231 14.14 -0.71 -3.72
C ASN A 231 12.78 -1.39 -3.85
N ALA A 232 11.81 -0.95 -3.05
CA ALA A 232 10.46 -1.49 -3.08
C ALA A 232 9.42 -0.37 -3.02
N LEU A 233 8.19 -0.72 -3.43
CA LEU A 233 7.03 0.14 -3.22
C LEU A 233 6.56 0.01 -1.78
N TYR A 234 6.47 1.14 -1.09
CA TYR A 234 5.96 1.24 0.27
C TYR A 234 4.63 1.98 0.32
N VAL A 235 3.85 1.70 1.35
CA VAL A 235 2.68 2.48 1.74
C VAL A 235 2.82 2.97 3.18
N GLN A 236 2.42 4.21 3.40
CA GLN A 236 2.20 4.78 4.72
C GLN A 236 0.78 5.32 4.78
N GLN A 237 0.06 5.07 5.87
CA GLN A 237 -1.33 5.46 5.98
C GLN A 237 -1.70 6.05 7.35
N THR A 238 -2.58 7.05 7.34
CA THR A 238 -3.29 7.52 8.54
C THR A 238 -4.72 7.01 8.43
N VAL A 239 -5.21 6.32 9.47
CA VAL A 239 -6.53 5.67 9.52
C VAL A 239 -7.19 5.90 10.88
N ALA A 240 -8.47 5.55 11.02
CA ALA A 240 -9.13 5.54 12.34
C ALA A 240 -8.37 4.64 13.34
N GLY A 241 -8.28 5.07 14.60
CA GLY A 241 -7.54 4.40 15.66
C GLY A 241 -6.05 4.75 15.73
N SER A 242 -5.53 5.56 14.81
CA SER A 242 -4.10 5.93 14.75
C SER A 242 -3.72 7.14 15.61
N GLY A 243 -4.71 7.89 16.11
CA GLY A 243 -4.50 9.18 16.76
C GLY A 243 -4.11 10.29 15.77
N GLY A 244 -4.51 10.15 14.51
CA GLY A 244 -4.08 11.05 13.44
C GLY A 244 -2.58 10.98 13.14
N VAL A 245 -1.93 9.86 13.47
CA VAL A 245 -0.51 9.62 13.21
C VAL A 245 -0.39 8.63 12.05
N ALA A 246 0.46 8.97 11.09
CA ALA A 246 0.75 8.07 9.99
C ALA A 246 1.44 6.79 10.49
N SER A 247 1.03 5.64 9.97
CA SER A 247 1.59 4.33 10.31
C SER A 247 3.09 4.26 10.02
N ALA A 248 3.76 3.22 10.53
CA ALA A 248 5.04 2.84 9.95
C ALA A 248 4.84 2.53 8.45
N ALA A 249 5.87 2.83 7.65
CA ALA A 249 5.87 2.47 6.23
C ALA A 249 5.94 0.95 6.10
N THR A 250 5.04 0.38 5.31
CA THR A 250 4.95 -1.06 5.05
C THR A 250 5.34 -1.34 3.61
N GLU A 251 6.23 -2.31 3.42
CA GLU A 251 6.62 -2.79 2.10
C GLU A 251 5.47 -3.54 1.43
N LEU A 252 5.14 -3.20 0.19
CA LEU A 252 4.08 -3.86 -0.58
C LEU A 252 4.62 -4.85 -1.59
N VAL A 253 5.62 -4.42 -2.36
CA VAL A 253 6.12 -5.15 -3.52
C VAL A 253 7.60 -4.89 -3.69
N GLU A 254 8.37 -5.97 -3.76
CA GLU A 254 9.79 -5.95 -4.10
C GLU A 254 10.03 -5.63 -5.57
N GLY A 255 11.03 -4.79 -5.84
CA GLY A 255 11.55 -4.49 -7.17
C GLY A 255 12.54 -5.53 -7.68
#